data_AF-A0A959I8H2-F1
#
_entry.id   AF-A0A959I8H2-F1
#
_cell.length_a   1.000
_cell.length_b   1.000
_cell.length_c   1.000
_cell.angle_alpha   90.00
_cell.angle_beta   90.00
_cell.angle_gamma   90.00
#
_symmetry.space_group_name_H-M   'P 1'
#
loop_
_entity.id
_entity.type
_entity.pdbx_description
1 polymer ?
#
loop_
_entity_poly.entity_id
_entity_poly.type
_entity_poly.pdbx_seq_one_letter_code
_entity_poly.pdbx_strand_id
1 'polypeptide(L)'
;MRNLLNLALVLLSTFLLFGCEKDELSTPNYPDQEYGITGGTRPGKPTSTAGNNLSFPVIWAEGVEKTLPGTDGMVPALNGDFWWWWGIEGVDPNTTIIHSCVGDPFSDVPACLSVPETPGDNDELVKVFAQKDANNIWRAYNEDWSSTPVVVNSIDWGDNLESVDWYINSKVRTEVVLFKNNLTSTPWLEYQMRHVFGWGTTELHGLAYDHETDQALLGDGMLATVYSHCARFTIQKLNVVDLNDPLLEGLEWDPATGWFGHAANSPLFNKAVYEGGDGPGYYSAETNIKGRIIYGYTWNVKQMNDGPGYYRLTFSFDDTAGPAGPALNTYFVAGTTGILQPVEEETLLREDGTGGGGVAQIDFDNNLTYIDIQILDRVRPGGGGGPH
;
A
#
# COMPACT_ATOMS: atom_id res chain seq x y z
N MET A 1 -26.00 49.79 41.94
CA MET A 1 -26.32 51.09 41.31
C MET A 1 -25.41 51.27 40.10
N ARG A 2 -25.98 51.25 38.89
CA ARG A 2 -25.53 51.86 37.60
C ARG A 2 -24.12 51.50 37.07
N ASN A 3 -23.83 51.30 35.79
CA ASN A 3 -24.50 51.20 34.49
C ASN A 3 -23.38 50.69 33.52
N LEU A 4 -23.57 49.62 32.76
CA LEU A 4 -23.65 49.61 31.28
C LEU A 4 -23.04 50.82 30.55
N LEU A 5 -21.99 50.61 29.73
CA LEU A 5 -22.08 50.77 28.26
C LEU A 5 -20.80 50.31 27.51
N ASN A 6 -21.05 49.72 26.33
CA ASN A 6 -20.13 49.20 25.34
C ASN A 6 -19.12 50.21 24.77
N LEU A 7 -17.91 49.74 24.43
CA LEU A 7 -17.25 50.18 23.20
C LEU A 7 -16.34 49.08 22.64
N ALA A 8 -16.66 48.65 21.44
CA ALA A 8 -15.90 47.71 20.64
C ALA A 8 -14.55 48.32 20.24
N LEU A 9 -13.46 47.56 20.41
CA LEU A 9 -12.19 47.83 19.75
C LEU A 9 -11.73 46.57 19.02
N VAL A 10 -11.72 46.69 17.70
CA VAL A 10 -11.27 45.71 16.72
C VAL A 10 -9.78 45.44 16.93
N LEU A 11 -9.44 44.22 17.33
CA LEU A 11 -8.07 43.71 17.33
C LEU A 11 -7.88 42.86 16.08
N LEU A 12 -7.29 43.50 15.07
CA LEU A 12 -6.86 42.92 13.81
C LEU A 12 -5.63 42.05 14.10
N SER A 13 -5.83 40.75 14.34
CA SER A 13 -4.76 39.76 14.49
C SER A 13 -4.30 39.30 13.10
N THR A 14 -3.18 39.87 12.66
CA THR A 14 -2.43 39.47 11.47
C THR A 14 -1.99 38.01 11.61
N PHE A 15 -2.56 37.13 10.78
CA PHE A 15 -2.09 35.76 10.59
C PHE A 15 -0.70 35.81 9.93
N LEU A 16 0.35 35.46 10.68
CA LEU A 16 1.63 35.07 10.12
C LEU A 16 1.52 33.62 9.66
N LEU A 17 1.28 33.44 8.37
CA LEU A 17 1.41 32.15 7.68
C LEU A 17 2.90 31.78 7.64
N PHE A 18 3.34 30.90 8.53
CA PHE A 18 4.56 30.13 8.29
C PHE A 18 4.21 29.01 7.31
N GLY A 19 4.68 29.16 6.08
CA GLY A 19 4.59 28.12 5.05
C GLY A 19 5.38 26.90 5.49
N CYS A 20 4.72 25.74 5.46
CA CYS A 20 5.36 24.45 5.53
C CYS A 20 6.07 24.22 4.18
N GLU A 21 7.38 24.40 4.17
CA GLU A 21 8.22 24.01 3.05
C GLU A 21 8.15 22.48 2.95
N LYS A 22 7.62 21.99 1.83
CA LYS A 22 7.65 20.57 1.49
C LYS A 22 9.10 20.24 1.15
N ASP A 23 9.80 19.59 2.07
CA ASP A 23 11.08 18.96 1.75
C ASP A 23 10.82 17.91 0.67
N GLU A 24 11.20 18.26 -0.56
CA GLU A 24 11.15 17.36 -1.70
C GLU A 24 12.10 16.18 -1.45
N LEU A 25 11.52 14.99 -1.61
CA LEU A 25 12.17 13.69 -1.52
C LEU A 25 13.30 13.61 -2.55
N SER A 26 14.55 13.89 -2.15
CA SER A 26 15.71 13.58 -2.99
C SER A 26 15.94 12.06 -2.97
N THR A 27 15.60 11.38 -4.07
CA THR A 27 16.01 10.00 -4.31
C THR A 27 17.50 9.94 -4.67
N PRO A 28 18.21 8.84 -4.36
CA PRO A 28 19.56 8.62 -4.88
C PRO A 28 19.50 8.49 -6.41
N ASN A 29 20.31 9.28 -7.12
CA ASN A 29 20.53 9.16 -8.57
C ASN A 29 20.94 7.73 -8.93
N TYR A 30 20.01 6.94 -9.45
CA TYR A 30 20.36 5.85 -10.37
C TYR A 30 20.55 6.48 -11.75
N PRO A 31 21.64 6.18 -12.47
CA PRO A 31 21.84 6.75 -13.79
C PRO A 31 20.75 6.23 -14.73
N ASP A 32 19.90 7.14 -15.21
CA ASP A 32 18.97 6.88 -16.30
C ASP A 32 19.76 6.31 -17.48
N GLN A 33 19.51 5.05 -17.85
CA GLN A 33 19.88 4.58 -19.17
C GLN A 33 18.94 5.26 -20.16
N GLU A 34 19.44 6.34 -20.75
CA GLU A 34 18.83 7.10 -21.83
C GLU A 34 18.62 6.19 -23.05
N TYR A 35 17.49 5.50 -23.11
CA TYR A 35 17.00 4.95 -24.37
C TYR A 35 16.49 6.12 -25.22
N GLY A 36 17.34 6.52 -26.17
CA GLY A 36 17.09 7.63 -27.08
C GLY A 36 15.83 7.41 -27.91
N ILE A 37 14.72 8.00 -27.48
CA ILE A 37 13.56 8.30 -28.32
C ILE A 37 13.56 9.82 -28.52
N THR A 38 14.16 10.22 -29.63
CA THR A 38 14.18 11.60 -30.10
C THR A 38 12.80 12.00 -30.65
N GLY A 39 12.19 13.04 -30.09
CA GLY A 39 11.20 13.85 -30.80
C GLY A 39 9.74 13.51 -30.54
N GLY A 40 9.31 13.70 -29.29
CA GLY A 40 7.90 13.79 -28.93
C GLY A 40 7.79 14.60 -27.64
N THR A 41 6.89 15.57 -27.58
CA THR A 41 6.66 16.42 -26.41
C THR A 41 6.46 15.55 -25.18
N ARG A 42 7.29 15.73 -24.15
CA ARG A 42 7.19 15.00 -22.87
C ARG A 42 5.75 15.08 -22.34
N PRO A 43 5.07 13.95 -22.02
CA PRO A 43 3.75 14.01 -21.44
C PRO A 43 3.84 14.65 -20.04
N GLY A 44 2.99 15.66 -19.82
CA GLY A 44 2.91 16.34 -18.53
C GLY A 44 2.36 15.40 -17.46
N LYS A 45 2.94 15.46 -16.26
CA LYS A 45 2.39 14.85 -15.04
C LYS A 45 0.91 15.24 -14.89
N PRO A 46 -0.01 14.31 -14.57
CA PRO A 46 -1.38 14.66 -14.23
C PRO A 46 -1.39 15.75 -13.14
N THR A 47 -2.13 16.83 -13.37
CA THR A 47 -2.07 18.07 -12.56
C THR A 47 -3.03 18.06 -11.36
N SER A 48 -3.74 16.96 -11.12
CA SER A 48 -4.76 16.84 -10.08
C SER A 48 -4.28 15.97 -8.91
N THR A 49 -4.39 16.46 -7.67
CA THR A 49 -4.16 15.71 -6.42
C THR A 49 -5.47 15.09 -5.91
N ALA A 50 -6.21 14.39 -6.78
CA ALA A 50 -7.37 13.62 -6.33
C ALA A 50 -6.91 12.34 -5.60
N GLY A 51 -7.74 11.85 -4.67
CA GLY A 51 -7.52 10.58 -3.99
C GLY A 51 -7.68 9.39 -4.95
N ASN A 52 -7.21 8.22 -4.53
CA ASN A 52 -7.44 6.98 -5.25
C ASN A 52 -8.93 6.58 -5.17
N ASN A 53 -9.43 6.02 -6.26
CA ASN A 53 -10.77 5.44 -6.36
C ASN A 53 -10.69 4.00 -5.84
N LEU A 54 -11.81 3.48 -5.35
CA LEU A 54 -11.89 2.07 -4.97
C LEU A 54 -12.18 1.23 -6.23
N SER A 55 -11.29 0.31 -6.56
CA SER A 55 -11.44 -0.61 -7.70
C SER A 55 -11.62 -2.05 -7.28
N PHE A 56 -11.19 -2.38 -6.06
CA PHE A 56 -11.29 -3.73 -5.50
C PHE A 56 -12.28 -3.73 -4.33
N PRO A 57 -13.09 -4.80 -4.17
CA PRO A 57 -14.07 -4.86 -3.10
C PRO A 57 -13.46 -4.67 -1.71
N VAL A 58 -14.20 -4.05 -0.78
CA VAL A 58 -13.77 -3.90 0.62
C VAL A 58 -14.88 -4.23 1.60
N ILE A 59 -14.52 -4.86 2.72
CA ILE A 59 -15.38 -5.07 3.88
C ILE A 59 -14.91 -4.18 5.03
N TRP A 60 -15.83 -3.40 5.60
CA TRP A 60 -15.58 -2.59 6.79
C TRP A 60 -15.96 -3.41 8.02
N ALA A 61 -14.97 -4.08 8.63
CA ALA A 61 -15.24 -5.11 9.62
C ALA A 61 -15.90 -4.57 10.88
N GLU A 62 -15.50 -3.41 11.38
CA GLU A 62 -16.12 -2.75 12.54
C GLU A 62 -17.06 -1.59 12.17
N GLY A 63 -17.45 -1.48 10.90
CA GLY A 63 -18.41 -0.47 10.43
C GLY A 63 -17.86 0.97 10.38
N VAL A 64 -16.54 1.13 10.47
CA VAL A 64 -15.87 2.42 10.26
C VAL A 64 -15.37 2.49 8.83
N GLU A 65 -16.03 3.31 8.02
CA GLU A 65 -15.68 3.49 6.62
C GLU A 65 -14.62 4.59 6.43
N LYS A 66 -13.76 4.40 5.43
CA LYS A 66 -12.91 5.49 4.94
C LYS A 66 -13.70 6.37 3.97
N THR A 67 -13.31 7.64 3.87
CA THR A 67 -13.87 8.50 2.82
C THR A 67 -13.41 8.02 1.45
N LEU A 68 -14.34 7.51 0.65
CA LEU A 68 -14.10 7.05 -0.71
C LEU A 68 -14.64 8.05 -1.74
N PRO A 69 -14.00 8.23 -2.90
CA PRO A 69 -14.61 8.92 -4.03
C PRO A 69 -15.90 8.22 -4.51
N GLY A 70 -16.82 8.98 -5.10
CA GLY A 70 -18.04 8.43 -5.71
C GLY A 70 -19.17 8.10 -4.73
N THR A 71 -20.09 7.23 -5.17
CA THR A 71 -21.19 6.68 -4.36
C THR A 71 -21.42 5.22 -4.73
N ASP A 72 -22.00 4.44 -3.83
CA ASP A 72 -22.25 3.02 -4.07
C ASP A 72 -23.22 2.81 -5.24
N GLY A 73 -22.93 1.82 -6.08
CA GLY A 73 -23.72 1.50 -7.27
C GLY A 73 -23.68 2.56 -8.38
N MET A 74 -22.77 3.53 -8.31
CA MET A 74 -22.62 4.51 -9.38
C MET A 74 -22.16 3.85 -10.68
N VAL A 75 -22.63 4.42 -11.80
CA VAL A 75 -21.94 4.23 -13.08
C VAL A 75 -20.67 5.08 -13.05
N PRO A 76 -19.49 4.54 -13.44
CA PRO A 76 -18.26 5.30 -13.49
C PRO A 76 -18.43 6.63 -14.26
N ALA A 77 -17.98 7.72 -13.65
CA ALA A 77 -17.94 9.04 -14.29
C ALA A 77 -16.52 9.25 -14.85
N LEU A 78 -16.36 9.14 -16.17
CA LEU A 78 -15.07 9.01 -16.85
C LEU A 78 -14.86 10.18 -17.82
N ASN A 79 -14.65 11.39 -17.26
CA ASN A 79 -14.52 12.63 -18.05
C ASN A 79 -13.09 13.18 -18.06
N GLY A 80 -12.15 12.47 -17.44
CA GLY A 80 -10.75 12.86 -17.30
C GLY A 80 -9.85 12.21 -18.34
N ASP A 81 -8.58 12.20 -17.98
CA ASP A 81 -7.50 11.64 -18.78
C ASP A 81 -7.64 10.11 -18.88
N PHE A 82 -7.45 9.57 -20.08
CA PHE A 82 -7.48 8.13 -20.35
C PHE A 82 -6.38 7.73 -21.32
N TRP A 83 -5.68 6.62 -21.05
CA TRP A 83 -4.69 6.06 -21.98
C TRP A 83 -5.33 4.95 -22.81
N TRP A 84 -4.84 4.74 -24.02
CA TRP A 84 -5.02 3.49 -24.72
C TRP A 84 -4.06 2.45 -24.16
N TRP A 85 -4.54 1.22 -23.98
CA TRP A 85 -3.75 0.10 -23.50
C TRP A 85 -4.02 -1.13 -24.36
N TRP A 86 -2.97 -1.87 -24.70
CA TRP A 86 -3.02 -3.13 -25.43
C TRP A 86 -1.97 -4.10 -24.89
N GLY A 87 -2.18 -5.42 -24.97
CA GLY A 87 -1.10 -6.40 -24.67
C GLY A 87 -1.09 -6.96 -23.23
N ILE A 88 0.11 -7.16 -22.67
CA ILE A 88 0.33 -7.82 -21.37
C ILE A 88 0.73 -6.82 -20.28
N GLU A 89 0.29 -7.06 -19.05
CA GLU A 89 0.73 -6.26 -17.89
C GLU A 89 2.23 -6.45 -17.66
N GLY A 90 2.95 -5.35 -17.42
CA GLY A 90 4.36 -5.40 -17.05
C GLY A 90 4.57 -5.87 -15.62
N VAL A 91 5.73 -6.46 -15.35
CA VAL A 91 6.13 -6.96 -14.02
C VAL A 91 7.40 -6.22 -13.59
N ASP A 92 7.39 -5.53 -12.45
CA ASP A 92 8.58 -4.83 -11.91
C ASP A 92 9.64 -5.85 -11.48
N PRO A 93 10.96 -5.70 -11.77
CA PRO A 93 11.64 -4.67 -12.56
C PRO A 93 11.85 -5.06 -14.02
N ASN A 94 11.27 -6.19 -14.45
CA ASN A 94 11.49 -6.75 -15.77
C ASN A 94 10.79 -5.92 -16.85
N THR A 95 11.57 -5.57 -17.86
CA THR A 95 11.30 -4.65 -18.96
C THR A 95 10.25 -5.16 -19.96
N THR A 96 9.09 -5.61 -19.51
CA THR A 96 7.94 -5.70 -20.38
C THR A 96 7.49 -4.27 -20.65
N ILE A 97 7.56 -3.87 -21.92
CA ILE A 97 7.06 -2.57 -22.39
C ILE A 97 5.60 -2.48 -21.97
N ILE A 98 5.28 -1.45 -21.18
CA ILE A 98 3.88 -1.10 -20.94
C ILE A 98 3.33 -0.60 -22.28
N HIS A 99 2.54 -1.44 -22.94
CA HIS A 99 1.95 -1.15 -24.23
C HIS A 99 0.75 -0.23 -24.03
N SER A 100 1.05 1.05 -23.89
CA SER A 100 0.04 2.08 -23.69
C SER A 100 0.47 3.42 -24.26
N CYS A 101 -0.49 4.29 -24.52
CA CYS A 101 -0.21 5.69 -24.83
C CYS A 101 -1.36 6.61 -24.47
N VAL A 102 -1.03 7.89 -24.30
CA VAL A 102 -2.01 8.92 -23.93
C VAL A 102 -3.14 8.98 -24.96
N GLY A 103 -4.37 8.92 -24.49
CA GLY A 103 -5.56 9.06 -25.31
C GLY A 103 -5.81 10.51 -25.70
N ASP A 104 -6.41 10.68 -26.88
CA ASP A 104 -6.92 11.95 -27.36
C ASP A 104 -8.45 11.86 -27.34
N PRO A 105 -9.17 12.71 -26.57
CA PRO A 105 -10.63 12.69 -26.53
C PRO A 105 -11.30 13.01 -27.87
N PHE A 106 -10.54 13.48 -28.86
CA PHE A 106 -11.00 13.76 -30.22
C PHE A 106 -10.64 12.66 -31.24
N SER A 107 -10.00 11.57 -30.80
CA SER A 107 -9.59 10.44 -31.65
C SER A 107 -9.90 9.10 -31.01
N ASP A 108 -10.65 8.26 -31.72
CA ASP A 108 -10.88 6.85 -31.36
C ASP A 108 -9.73 5.92 -31.79
N VAL A 109 -8.64 6.50 -32.30
CA VAL A 109 -7.41 5.77 -32.67
C VAL A 109 -6.26 6.28 -31.80
N PRO A 110 -5.48 5.40 -31.15
CA PRO A 110 -4.33 5.84 -30.36
C PRO A 110 -3.32 6.60 -31.22
N ALA A 111 -2.97 7.82 -30.79
CA ALA A 111 -2.08 8.72 -31.53
C ALA A 111 -0.65 8.15 -31.70
N CYS A 112 -0.29 7.16 -30.90
CA CYS A 112 1.00 6.48 -30.90
C CYS A 112 1.12 5.33 -31.91
N LEU A 113 0.05 4.95 -32.61
CA LEU A 113 0.03 3.79 -33.54
C LEU A 113 0.85 3.98 -34.84
N SER A 114 1.67 5.02 -34.94
CA SER A 114 2.53 5.27 -36.12
C SER A 114 3.93 4.61 -36.05
N VAL A 115 4.17 3.71 -35.09
CA VAL A 115 5.42 2.93 -34.90
C VAL A 115 5.05 1.43 -34.83
N PRO A 116 5.96 0.47 -35.13
CA PRO A 116 5.61 -0.92 -35.49
C PRO A 116 5.12 -1.80 -34.32
N GLU A 117 4.72 -1.20 -33.20
CA GLU A 117 4.13 -1.82 -32.02
C GLU A 117 2.61 -1.58 -31.99
N THR A 118 1.97 -1.64 -33.16
CA THR A 118 0.50 -1.68 -33.24
C THR A 118 -0.01 -2.92 -32.48
N PRO A 119 -1.15 -2.82 -31.78
CA PRO A 119 -1.87 -3.99 -31.30
C PRO A 119 -1.94 -5.00 -32.44
N GLY A 120 -1.52 -6.24 -32.18
CA GLY A 120 -1.79 -7.31 -33.13
C GLY A 120 -3.30 -7.43 -33.35
N ASP A 121 -3.73 -8.02 -34.47
CA ASP A 121 -5.16 -8.18 -34.80
C ASP A 121 -5.99 -8.92 -33.72
N ASN A 122 -5.34 -9.51 -32.70
CA ASN A 122 -5.96 -10.23 -31.59
C ASN A 122 -5.71 -9.60 -30.20
N ASP A 123 -5.07 -8.43 -30.12
CA ASP A 123 -4.80 -7.79 -28.83
C ASP A 123 -6.04 -7.02 -28.35
N GLU A 124 -6.39 -7.18 -27.07
CA GLU A 124 -7.43 -6.38 -26.43
C GLU A 124 -7.01 -4.91 -26.41
N LEU A 125 -7.76 -4.04 -27.10
CA LEU A 125 -7.55 -2.60 -27.08
C LEU A 125 -8.61 -1.95 -26.19
N VAL A 126 -8.19 -1.36 -25.07
CA VAL A 126 -9.10 -0.73 -24.10
C VAL A 126 -8.67 0.70 -23.79
N LYS A 127 -9.65 1.50 -23.36
CA LYS A 127 -9.38 2.79 -22.72
C LYS A 127 -9.10 2.52 -21.25
N VAL A 128 -8.13 3.21 -20.68
CA VAL A 128 -7.76 3.10 -19.27
C VAL A 128 -7.81 4.49 -18.64
N PHE A 129 -8.86 4.74 -17.85
CA PHE A 129 -9.09 6.03 -17.23
C PHE A 129 -8.25 6.20 -15.97
N ALA A 130 -7.41 7.23 -15.97
CA ALA A 130 -6.35 7.41 -15.01
C ALA A 130 -6.86 7.50 -13.56
N GLN A 131 -6.15 6.83 -12.63
CA GLN A 131 -6.27 7.11 -11.21
C GLN A 131 -5.77 8.50 -10.84
N LYS A 132 -6.22 9.01 -9.67
CA LYS A 132 -5.85 10.34 -9.15
C LYS A 132 -6.22 11.49 -10.08
N ASP A 133 -7.17 11.29 -10.99
CA ASP A 133 -7.81 12.33 -11.77
C ASP A 133 -9.17 12.68 -11.16
N ALA A 134 -9.37 13.95 -10.78
CA ALA A 134 -10.63 14.44 -10.20
C ALA A 134 -11.85 14.29 -11.12
N ASN A 135 -11.64 14.14 -12.43
CA ASN A 135 -12.71 13.95 -13.42
C ASN A 135 -13.01 12.47 -13.71
N ASN A 136 -12.21 11.55 -13.16
CA ASN A 136 -12.48 10.13 -13.23
C ASN A 136 -12.86 9.59 -11.84
N ILE A 137 -14.13 9.26 -11.65
CA ILE A 137 -14.67 8.81 -10.37
C ILE A 137 -15.38 7.47 -10.56
N TRP A 138 -14.98 6.49 -9.76
CA TRP A 138 -15.62 5.18 -9.70
C TRP A 138 -15.48 4.59 -8.30
N ARG A 139 -16.30 3.59 -7.99
CA ARG A 139 -16.29 2.92 -6.69
C ARG A 139 -16.74 1.47 -6.82
N ALA A 140 -15.88 0.55 -6.43
CA ALA A 140 -16.15 -0.87 -6.34
C ALA A 140 -17.10 -1.20 -5.17
N TYR A 141 -17.44 -2.47 -5.03
CA TYR A 141 -18.23 -2.95 -3.90
C TYR A 141 -17.59 -2.57 -2.56
N ASN A 142 -18.41 -2.09 -1.64
CA ASN A 142 -18.00 -1.92 -0.25
C ASN A 142 -19.20 -2.12 0.66
N GLU A 143 -18.98 -2.70 1.84
CA GLU A 143 -20.10 -2.99 2.76
C GLU A 143 -19.65 -3.02 4.23
N ASP A 144 -20.52 -2.52 5.10
CA ASP A 144 -20.42 -2.62 6.56
C ASP A 144 -20.77 -4.04 7.04
N TRP A 145 -19.82 -4.71 7.68
CA TRP A 145 -20.00 -6.05 8.26
C TRP A 145 -19.93 -6.05 9.78
N SER A 146 -20.09 -4.91 10.45
CA SER A 146 -20.04 -4.76 11.91
C SER A 146 -21.01 -5.65 12.68
N SER A 147 -22.08 -6.13 12.03
CA SER A 147 -23.05 -7.04 12.64
C SER A 147 -22.65 -8.53 12.57
N THR A 148 -21.59 -8.87 11.83
CA THR A 148 -21.20 -10.26 11.54
C THR A 148 -19.69 -10.43 11.71
N PRO A 149 -19.21 -11.40 12.51
CA PRO A 149 -17.78 -11.67 12.65
C PRO A 149 -17.07 -11.88 11.31
N VAL A 150 -16.00 -11.11 11.08
CA VAL A 150 -15.19 -11.19 9.86
C VAL A 150 -13.98 -12.07 10.11
N VAL A 151 -14.03 -13.30 9.58
CA VAL A 151 -12.87 -14.20 9.54
C VAL A 151 -12.08 -13.95 8.28
N VAL A 152 -10.82 -13.56 8.42
CA VAL A 152 -9.90 -13.33 7.29
C VAL A 152 -9.50 -14.67 6.69
N ASN A 153 -9.50 -14.76 5.35
CA ASN A 153 -9.10 -15.96 4.63
C ASN A 153 -7.62 -15.96 4.29
N SER A 154 -7.07 -14.82 3.89
CA SER A 154 -5.65 -14.72 3.60
C SER A 154 -5.06 -13.37 3.98
N ILE A 155 -3.77 -13.38 4.30
CA ILE A 155 -2.96 -12.23 4.68
C ILE A 155 -1.83 -12.13 3.68
N ASP A 156 -1.59 -10.93 3.18
CA ASP A 156 -0.50 -10.62 2.26
C ASP A 156 0.44 -9.61 2.93
N TRP A 157 1.69 -10.02 3.15
CA TRP A 157 2.77 -9.15 3.60
C TRP A 157 3.56 -8.73 2.37
N GLY A 158 3.73 -7.43 2.14
CA GLY A 158 4.33 -6.96 0.90
C GLY A 158 5.70 -7.57 0.59
N ASP A 159 5.88 -7.96 -0.68
CA ASP A 159 6.98 -8.78 -1.20
C ASP A 159 8.39 -8.31 -0.80
N ASN A 160 8.59 -7.00 -0.64
CA ASN A 160 9.88 -6.43 -0.24
C ASN A 160 10.34 -6.92 1.14
N LEU A 161 9.43 -7.23 2.06
CA LEU A 161 9.78 -7.75 3.38
C LEU A 161 10.25 -9.21 3.30
N GLU A 162 9.83 -9.94 2.28
CA GLU A 162 10.08 -11.36 2.08
C GLU A 162 11.30 -11.62 1.18
N SER A 163 11.76 -10.62 0.42
CA SER A 163 12.77 -10.80 -0.62
C SER A 163 14.05 -9.96 -0.47
N VAL A 164 14.06 -8.90 0.35
CA VAL A 164 15.16 -7.91 0.38
C VAL A 164 15.95 -7.90 1.69
N ASP A 165 17.28 -7.80 1.57
CA ASP A 165 18.19 -7.49 2.68
C ASP A 165 18.03 -6.02 3.13
N TRP A 166 17.80 -5.81 4.42
CA TRP A 166 17.64 -4.47 4.99
C TRP A 166 18.87 -4.04 5.79
N TYR A 167 19.15 -2.73 5.79
CA TYR A 167 20.32 -2.16 6.46
C TYR A 167 19.92 -1.04 7.42
N ILE A 168 20.85 -0.66 8.30
CA ILE A 168 20.61 0.40 9.29
C ILE A 168 20.27 1.77 8.68
N ASN A 169 20.57 1.98 7.39
CA ASN A 169 20.25 3.19 6.64
C ASN A 169 19.04 3.05 5.70
N SER A 170 18.33 1.93 5.75
CA SER A 170 17.17 1.66 4.90
C SER A 170 15.93 2.45 5.32
N LYS A 171 15.00 2.58 4.36
CA LYS A 171 13.59 2.86 4.62
C LYS A 171 12.83 1.59 4.29
N VAL A 172 12.30 0.93 5.31
CA VAL A 172 11.54 -0.31 5.16
C VAL A 172 10.08 0.08 4.96
N ARG A 173 9.53 -0.20 3.77
CA ARG A 173 8.10 -0.05 3.51
C ARG A 173 7.43 -1.33 3.97
N THR A 174 6.47 -1.20 4.88
CA THR A 174 5.67 -2.31 5.36
C THR A 174 4.25 -2.14 4.88
N GLU A 175 3.75 -3.16 4.20
CA GLU A 175 2.39 -3.23 3.71
C GLU A 175 1.77 -4.56 4.11
N VAL A 176 0.54 -4.49 4.60
CA VAL A 176 -0.25 -5.67 4.92
C VAL A 176 -1.60 -5.51 4.23
N VAL A 177 -2.10 -6.59 3.64
CA VAL A 177 -3.45 -6.65 3.09
C VAL A 177 -4.16 -7.89 3.65
N LEU A 178 -5.38 -7.69 4.12
CA LEU A 178 -6.23 -8.77 4.62
C LEU A 178 -7.29 -9.06 3.55
N PHE A 179 -7.55 -10.34 3.28
CA PHE A 179 -8.51 -10.75 2.26
C PHE A 179 -9.61 -11.65 2.83
N LYS A 180 -10.81 -11.46 2.28
CA LYS A 180 -11.99 -12.29 2.52
C LYS A 180 -12.47 -12.86 1.20
N ASN A 181 -12.71 -14.17 1.18
CA ASN A 181 -13.32 -14.83 0.03
C ASN A 181 -14.83 -14.54 -0.01
N ASN A 182 -15.31 -14.20 -1.20
CA ASN A 182 -16.71 -14.29 -1.56
C ASN A 182 -17.04 -15.77 -1.81
N LEU A 183 -17.88 -16.35 -0.98
CA LEU A 183 -18.29 -17.75 -1.11
C LEU A 183 -19.68 -17.88 -1.78
N THR A 184 -20.21 -16.79 -2.31
CA THR A 184 -21.50 -16.77 -3.01
C THR A 184 -21.30 -16.97 -4.51
N SER A 185 -22.38 -17.30 -5.23
CA SER A 185 -22.37 -17.42 -6.70
C SER A 185 -22.39 -16.06 -7.42
N THR A 186 -22.52 -14.96 -6.69
CA THR A 186 -22.62 -13.61 -7.27
C THR A 186 -21.34 -12.85 -6.95
N PRO A 187 -20.50 -12.56 -7.96
CA PRO A 187 -19.31 -11.73 -7.78
C PRO A 187 -19.66 -10.37 -7.19
N TRP A 188 -18.77 -9.85 -6.34
CA TRP A 188 -18.80 -8.47 -5.93
C TRP A 188 -18.32 -7.58 -7.08
N LEU A 189 -18.81 -6.34 -7.14
CA LEU A 189 -18.36 -5.38 -8.13
C LEU A 189 -16.88 -5.07 -7.91
N GLU A 190 -16.04 -5.54 -8.84
CA GLU A 190 -14.61 -5.27 -8.93
C GLU A 190 -14.33 -4.70 -10.32
N TYR A 191 -13.50 -3.66 -10.41
CA TYR A 191 -13.08 -3.08 -11.68
C TYR A 191 -11.68 -3.57 -12.03
N GLN A 192 -11.47 -3.95 -13.29
CA GLN A 192 -10.13 -4.26 -13.77
C GLN A 192 -9.29 -2.98 -13.80
N MET A 193 -8.08 -3.07 -13.24
CA MET A 193 -7.10 -2.00 -13.23
C MET A 193 -5.96 -2.38 -14.16
N ARG A 194 -5.51 -1.44 -15.01
CA ARG A 194 -4.34 -1.63 -15.86
C ARG A 194 -3.23 -0.67 -15.45
N HIS A 195 -2.00 -1.18 -15.43
CA HIS A 195 -0.81 -0.35 -15.35
C HIS A 195 -0.57 0.34 -16.69
N VAL A 196 -0.44 1.67 -16.68
CA VAL A 196 -0.33 2.46 -17.91
C VAL A 196 0.92 3.31 -17.99
N PHE A 197 1.62 3.57 -16.88
CA PHE A 197 2.84 4.37 -16.92
C PHE A 197 3.66 4.26 -15.64
N GLY A 198 4.98 4.41 -15.78
CA GLY A 198 5.91 4.68 -14.69
C GLY A 198 6.06 3.55 -13.67
N TRP A 199 6.95 3.74 -12.70
CA TRP A 199 7.22 2.79 -11.62
C TRP A 199 7.46 3.56 -10.32
N GLY A 200 7.23 2.91 -9.17
CA GLY A 200 7.37 3.56 -7.87
C GLY A 200 6.57 4.87 -7.78
N THR A 201 7.27 6.00 -7.62
CA THR A 201 6.60 7.32 -7.43
C THR A 201 5.91 7.87 -8.68
N THR A 202 6.22 7.35 -9.87
CA THR A 202 5.60 7.76 -11.13
C THR A 202 4.57 6.76 -11.63
N GLU A 203 4.34 5.69 -10.88
CA GLU A 203 3.40 4.62 -11.21
C GLU A 203 1.97 5.17 -11.36
N LEU A 204 1.35 4.83 -12.48
CA LEU A 204 -0.02 5.20 -12.83
C LEU A 204 -0.79 3.95 -13.28
N HIS A 205 -1.91 3.70 -12.61
CA HIS A 205 -2.90 2.72 -13.02
C HIS A 205 -4.21 3.41 -13.35
N GLY A 206 -5.14 2.70 -13.98
CA GLY A 206 -6.48 3.23 -14.24
C GLY A 206 -7.51 2.14 -14.46
N LEU A 207 -8.79 2.55 -14.45
CA LEU A 207 -9.92 1.67 -14.71
C LEU A 207 -9.95 1.30 -16.20
N ALA A 208 -9.95 0.01 -16.49
CA ALA A 208 -10.08 -0.50 -17.86
C ALA A 208 -11.52 -0.41 -18.35
N TYR A 209 -11.67 0.02 -19.59
CA TYR A 209 -12.94 0.36 -20.22
C TYR A 209 -12.95 -0.09 -21.66
N ASP A 210 -13.92 -0.94 -21.99
CA ASP A 210 -14.16 -1.39 -23.35
C ASP A 210 -14.86 -0.27 -24.13
N HIS A 211 -14.12 0.27 -25.09
CA HIS A 211 -14.57 1.33 -25.98
C HIS A 211 -15.66 0.86 -26.95
N GLU A 212 -15.66 -0.42 -27.35
CA GLU A 212 -16.61 -0.95 -28.33
C GLU A 212 -17.98 -1.17 -27.70
N THR A 213 -18.01 -1.68 -26.48
CA THR A 213 -19.26 -1.95 -25.74
C THR A 213 -19.70 -0.79 -24.84
N ASP A 214 -18.85 0.23 -24.66
CA ASP A 214 -19.10 1.39 -23.79
C ASP A 214 -19.30 0.96 -22.32
N GLN A 215 -18.48 0.01 -21.85
CA GLN A 215 -18.58 -0.57 -20.51
C GLN A 215 -17.24 -0.66 -19.79
N ALA A 216 -17.27 -0.44 -18.47
CA ALA A 216 -16.13 -0.73 -17.61
C ALA A 216 -15.89 -2.24 -17.55
N LEU A 217 -14.62 -2.65 -17.65
CA LEU A 217 -14.25 -4.05 -17.51
C LEU A 217 -14.24 -4.44 -16.03
N LEU A 218 -14.81 -5.61 -15.75
CA LEU A 218 -15.01 -6.11 -14.40
C LEU A 218 -14.00 -7.20 -14.05
N GLY A 219 -13.48 -7.16 -12.82
CA GLY A 219 -12.63 -8.20 -12.26
C GLY A 219 -13.45 -9.41 -11.79
N ASP A 220 -12.77 -10.38 -11.20
CA ASP A 220 -13.39 -11.64 -10.77
C ASP A 220 -14.40 -11.44 -9.64
N GLY A 221 -14.21 -10.45 -8.77
CA GLY A 221 -15.16 -10.12 -7.70
C GLY A 221 -15.29 -11.21 -6.63
N MET A 222 -14.30 -12.11 -6.55
CA MET A 222 -14.31 -13.26 -5.64
C MET A 222 -13.58 -13.00 -4.32
N LEU A 223 -12.94 -11.84 -4.19
CA LEU A 223 -12.20 -11.41 -3.02
C LEU A 223 -12.60 -9.99 -2.64
N ALA A 224 -12.53 -9.70 -1.35
CA ALA A 224 -12.55 -8.34 -0.82
C ALA A 224 -11.36 -8.13 0.10
N THR A 225 -10.82 -6.91 0.11
CA THR A 225 -9.94 -6.48 1.19
C THR A 225 -10.73 -6.29 2.48
N VAL A 226 -10.12 -6.57 3.63
CA VAL A 226 -10.73 -6.38 4.95
C VAL A 226 -10.08 -5.20 5.64
N TYR A 227 -10.88 -4.18 5.91
CA TYR A 227 -10.51 -3.08 6.77
C TYR A 227 -10.97 -3.33 8.20
N SER A 228 -10.02 -3.29 9.13
CA SER A 228 -10.25 -3.29 10.57
C SER A 228 -9.77 -1.96 11.15
N HIS A 229 -10.67 -1.26 11.81
CA HIS A 229 -10.34 -0.02 12.51
C HIS A 229 -9.50 -0.29 13.77
N CYS A 230 -9.56 -1.51 14.30
CA CYS A 230 -8.80 -1.98 15.46
C CYS A 230 -7.36 -2.42 15.13
N ALA A 231 -6.93 -2.39 13.87
CA ALA A 231 -5.60 -2.86 13.48
C ALA A 231 -4.48 -2.03 14.13
N ARG A 232 -3.40 -2.72 14.54
CA ARG A 232 -2.21 -2.17 15.19
C ARG A 232 -0.94 -2.73 14.59
N PHE A 233 0.07 -1.87 14.47
CA PHE A 233 1.39 -2.23 14.00
C PHE A 233 2.47 -1.94 15.03
N THR A 234 3.32 -2.94 15.26
CA THR A 234 4.39 -2.91 16.26
C THR A 234 5.73 -3.30 15.64
N ILE A 235 6.78 -2.56 15.95
CA ILE A 235 8.17 -2.88 15.56
C ILE A 235 9.01 -3.04 16.82
N GLN A 236 9.63 -4.21 16.99
CA GLN A 236 10.48 -4.53 18.13
C GLN A 236 11.78 -5.20 17.70
N LYS A 237 12.88 -4.84 18.36
CA LYS A 237 14.13 -5.60 18.23
C LYS A 237 14.04 -6.89 19.05
N LEU A 238 14.48 -7.99 18.46
CA LEU A 238 14.65 -9.26 19.15
C LEU A 238 16.07 -9.36 19.72
N ASN A 239 16.17 -9.84 20.96
CA ASN A 239 17.41 -10.02 21.70
C ASN A 239 17.99 -11.43 21.50
N VAL A 240 18.02 -11.87 20.25
CA VAL A 240 18.51 -13.18 19.83
C VAL A 240 19.47 -13.03 18.66
N VAL A 241 20.37 -14.01 18.51
CA VAL A 241 21.31 -14.08 17.37
C VAL A 241 20.81 -14.99 16.24
N ASP A 242 19.81 -15.81 16.53
CA ASP A 242 19.19 -16.80 15.64
C ASP A 242 17.69 -16.85 15.95
N LEU A 243 16.86 -16.98 14.92
CA LEU A 243 15.40 -17.09 15.05
C LEU A 243 14.94 -18.48 15.54
N ASN A 244 15.85 -19.45 15.66
CA ASN A 244 15.59 -20.74 16.29
C ASN A 244 15.90 -20.76 17.80
N ASP A 245 16.25 -19.60 18.40
CA ASP A 245 16.57 -19.51 19.82
C ASP A 245 15.32 -19.80 20.68
N PRO A 246 15.36 -20.80 21.59
CA PRO A 246 14.23 -21.13 22.46
C PRO A 246 13.75 -19.97 23.36
N LEU A 247 14.56 -18.92 23.54
CA LEU A 247 14.12 -17.72 24.25
C LEU A 247 12.90 -17.06 23.61
N LEU A 248 12.68 -17.26 22.30
CA LEU A 248 11.51 -16.74 21.59
C LEU A 248 10.20 -17.42 22.02
N GLU A 249 10.26 -18.66 22.51
CA GLU A 249 9.07 -19.38 23.02
C GLU A 249 8.51 -18.75 24.31
N GLY A 250 9.33 -17.97 25.01
CA GLY A 250 8.94 -17.26 26.23
C GLY A 250 8.39 -15.86 26.00
N LEU A 251 8.15 -15.46 24.74
CA LEU A 251 7.51 -14.18 24.43
C LEU A 251 6.01 -14.26 24.63
N GLU A 252 5.46 -13.29 25.33
CA GLU A 252 4.03 -13.08 25.53
C GLU A 252 3.60 -11.78 24.84
N TRP A 253 2.36 -11.73 24.37
CA TRP A 253 1.82 -10.58 23.64
C TRP A 253 0.85 -9.77 24.50
N ASP A 254 0.97 -8.45 24.44
CA ASP A 254 -0.02 -7.49 24.93
C ASP A 254 -0.12 -6.32 23.93
N PRO A 255 -1.29 -6.03 23.32
CA PRO A 255 -1.41 -4.96 22.33
C PRO A 255 -0.92 -3.58 22.83
N ALA A 256 -1.07 -3.30 24.13
CA ALA A 256 -0.65 -2.02 24.70
C ALA A 256 0.88 -1.87 24.79
N THR A 257 1.62 -2.96 25.00
CA THR A 257 3.07 -2.93 25.25
C THR A 257 3.92 -3.70 24.23
N GLY A 258 3.30 -4.44 23.32
CA GLY A 258 3.94 -5.32 22.35
C GLY A 258 4.33 -6.68 22.93
N TRP A 259 5.32 -7.32 22.30
CA TRP A 259 5.94 -8.53 22.84
C TRP A 259 6.74 -8.21 24.09
N PHE A 260 6.52 -8.96 25.17
CA PHE A 260 7.32 -8.84 26.39
C PHE A 260 7.92 -10.19 26.80
N GLY A 261 9.03 -10.13 27.52
CA GLY A 261 9.90 -11.27 27.82
C GLY A 261 11.36 -10.90 27.63
N HIS A 262 12.27 -11.85 27.87
CA HIS A 262 13.71 -11.59 27.76
C HIS A 262 14.20 -11.43 26.31
N ALA A 263 13.47 -12.00 25.35
CA ALA A 263 13.87 -12.05 23.95
C ALA A 263 13.43 -10.83 23.11
N ALA A 264 12.76 -9.83 23.68
CA ALA A 264 12.30 -8.64 22.96
C ALA A 264 12.61 -7.36 23.74
N ASN A 265 13.01 -6.32 23.03
CA ASN A 265 13.06 -4.96 23.57
C ASN A 265 11.67 -4.34 23.63
N SER A 266 11.53 -3.22 24.35
CA SER A 266 10.35 -2.37 24.23
C SER A 266 10.13 -1.93 22.78
N PRO A 267 8.87 -1.72 22.35
CA PRO A 267 8.56 -1.26 20.99
C PRO A 267 9.26 0.04 20.61
N LEU A 268 9.88 0.02 19.43
CA LEU A 268 10.31 1.25 18.75
C LEU A 268 9.10 1.98 18.18
N PHE A 269 8.12 1.22 17.72
CA PHE A 269 6.86 1.69 17.18
C PHE A 269 5.75 0.79 17.68
N ASN A 270 4.65 1.37 18.13
CA ASN A 270 3.44 0.66 18.51
C ASN A 270 2.24 1.60 18.34
N LYS A 271 1.54 1.49 17.21
CA LYS A 271 0.42 2.40 16.86
C LYS A 271 -0.73 1.66 16.22
N ALA A 272 -1.94 2.04 16.62
CA ALA A 272 -3.17 1.59 15.99
C ALA A 272 -3.66 2.54 14.89
N VAL A 273 -4.44 2.01 13.96
CA VAL A 273 -4.99 2.76 12.83
C VAL A 273 -5.91 3.89 13.29
N TYR A 274 -6.69 3.68 14.36
CA TYR A 274 -7.57 4.71 14.93
C TYR A 274 -6.82 5.83 15.67
N GLU A 275 -5.53 5.62 15.99
CA GLU A 275 -4.65 6.67 16.53
C GLU A 275 -4.02 7.51 15.40
N GLY A 276 -4.29 7.15 14.14
CA GLY A 276 -3.79 7.82 12.95
C GLY A 276 -4.26 9.27 12.84
N GLY A 277 -3.39 10.12 12.26
CA GLY A 277 -3.67 11.51 11.92
C GLY A 277 -3.02 11.90 10.60
N ASP A 278 -3.15 13.17 10.22
CA ASP A 278 -2.51 13.70 9.01
C ASP A 278 -1.00 13.91 9.24
N GLY A 279 -0.17 13.37 8.36
CA GLY A 279 1.29 13.57 8.36
C GLY A 279 2.13 12.30 8.53
N PRO A 280 3.47 12.40 8.43
CA PRO A 280 4.36 11.25 8.56
C PRO A 280 4.40 10.73 10.00
N GLY A 281 4.52 9.41 10.16
CA GLY A 281 4.72 8.75 11.46
C GLY A 281 3.49 8.04 12.04
N TYR A 282 2.36 8.07 11.34
CA TYR A 282 1.19 7.27 11.70
C TYR A 282 1.18 5.94 10.96
N TYR A 283 0.67 4.91 11.64
CA TYR A 283 0.19 3.72 10.97
C TYR A 283 -1.22 3.96 10.47
N SER A 284 -1.48 3.69 9.20
CA SER A 284 -2.78 3.98 8.61
C SER A 284 -3.15 2.96 7.54
N ALA A 285 -4.41 2.97 7.15
CA ALA A 285 -4.87 2.28 5.97
C ALA A 285 -5.38 3.28 4.94
N GLU A 286 -5.07 3.04 3.68
CA GLU A 286 -5.43 3.89 2.54
C GLU A 286 -5.79 3.05 1.32
N THR A 287 -6.51 3.67 0.39
CA THR A 287 -6.71 3.09 -0.95
C THR A 287 -5.42 3.27 -1.75
N ASN A 288 -4.80 2.19 -2.21
CA ASN A 288 -3.58 2.24 -3.02
C ASN A 288 -3.85 2.55 -4.51
N ILE A 289 -2.79 2.62 -5.33
CA ILE A 289 -2.90 2.93 -6.76
C ILE A 289 -3.68 1.88 -7.57
N LYS A 290 -3.72 0.63 -7.08
CA LYS A 290 -4.51 -0.47 -7.65
C LYS A 290 -5.96 -0.47 -7.15
N GLY A 291 -6.36 0.53 -6.35
CA GLY A 291 -7.72 0.68 -5.85
C GLY A 291 -8.11 -0.29 -4.73
N ARG A 292 -7.15 -0.79 -3.95
CA ARG A 292 -7.36 -1.70 -2.81
C ARG A 292 -7.11 -0.99 -1.49
N ILE A 293 -7.82 -1.36 -0.41
CA ILE A 293 -7.44 -0.93 0.94
C ILE A 293 -6.21 -1.72 1.40
N ILE A 294 -5.16 -1.01 1.77
CA ILE A 294 -3.92 -1.58 2.32
C ILE A 294 -3.57 -0.88 3.62
N TYR A 295 -2.90 -1.60 4.53
CA TYR A 295 -2.29 -0.98 5.70
C TYR A 295 -0.82 -0.70 5.41
N GLY A 296 -0.37 0.52 5.71
CA GLY A 296 0.97 0.97 5.33
C GLY A 296 1.70 1.68 6.46
N TYR A 297 3.00 1.40 6.57
CA TYR A 297 3.95 2.20 7.33
C TYR A 297 5.31 2.23 6.65
N THR A 298 5.98 3.38 6.67
CA THR A 298 7.38 3.47 6.22
C THR A 298 8.29 3.66 7.43
N TRP A 299 9.01 2.61 7.80
CA TRP A 299 9.99 2.64 8.86
C TRP A 299 11.33 3.21 8.37
N ASN A 300 11.69 4.40 8.87
CA ASN A 300 13.01 4.96 8.66
C ASN A 300 14.02 4.39 9.67
N VAL A 301 14.67 3.28 9.31
CA VAL A 301 15.61 2.55 10.17
C VAL A 301 16.73 3.48 10.64
N LYS A 302 17.21 4.37 9.78
CA LYS A 302 18.27 5.35 10.11
C LYS A 302 17.93 6.21 11.33
N GLN A 303 16.64 6.51 11.53
CA GLN A 303 16.16 7.40 12.59
C GLN A 303 15.65 6.66 13.82
N MET A 304 15.19 5.41 13.66
CA MET A 304 14.52 4.65 14.71
C MET A 304 15.00 3.19 14.66
N ASN A 305 16.06 2.85 15.40
CA ASN A 305 16.55 1.48 15.49
C ASN A 305 17.32 1.28 16.81
N ASP A 306 17.48 0.03 17.22
CA ASP A 306 18.29 -0.42 18.36
C ASP A 306 19.60 -1.11 17.89
N GLY A 307 20.12 -0.74 16.72
CA GLY A 307 21.29 -1.33 16.08
C GLY A 307 20.98 -2.59 15.25
N PRO A 308 21.99 -3.15 14.55
CA PRO A 308 21.82 -4.34 13.72
C PRO A 308 21.32 -5.56 14.52
N GLY A 309 20.61 -6.47 13.86
CA GLY A 309 20.02 -7.67 14.45
C GLY A 309 18.63 -7.97 13.90
N TYR A 310 17.93 -8.91 14.53
CA TYR A 310 16.58 -9.28 14.14
C TYR A 310 15.54 -8.32 14.71
N TYR A 311 14.54 -8.00 13.89
CA TYR A 311 13.38 -7.20 14.27
C TYR A 311 12.12 -7.96 13.92
N ARG A 312 11.15 -7.94 14.83
CA ARG A 312 9.81 -8.46 14.64
C ARG A 312 8.86 -7.32 14.29
N LEU A 313 8.22 -7.42 13.13
CA LEU A 313 7.17 -6.53 12.66
C LEU A 313 5.85 -7.26 12.88
N THR A 314 4.98 -6.74 13.76
CA THR A 314 3.73 -7.41 14.15
C THR A 314 2.52 -6.61 13.71
N PHE A 315 1.62 -7.25 12.98
CA PHE A 315 0.27 -6.79 12.69
C PHE A 315 -0.69 -7.50 13.63
N SER A 316 -1.48 -6.73 14.38
CA SER A 316 -2.35 -7.23 15.45
C SER A 316 -3.64 -6.43 15.50
N PHE A 317 -4.55 -6.79 16.40
CA PHE A 317 -5.76 -6.03 16.66
C PHE A 317 -5.86 -5.64 18.13
N ASP A 318 -6.37 -4.44 18.38
CA ASP A 318 -6.86 -4.04 19.70
C ASP A 318 -8.28 -4.60 19.91
N ASP A 319 -8.64 -4.93 21.16
CA ASP A 319 -10.00 -5.38 21.50
C ASP A 319 -11.08 -4.33 21.19
N THR A 320 -10.70 -3.05 21.21
CA THR A 320 -11.55 -1.90 20.90
C THR A 320 -10.73 -0.83 20.21
N ALA A 321 -11.33 -0.10 19.26
CA ALA A 321 -10.67 1.01 18.57
C ALA A 321 -10.61 2.28 19.45
N GLY A 322 -9.92 2.17 20.59
CA GLY A 322 -9.87 3.17 21.64
C GLY A 322 -11.08 3.16 22.58
N PRO A 323 -11.10 3.99 23.64
CA PRO A 323 -12.06 3.87 24.76
C PRO A 323 -13.54 4.01 24.39
N ALA A 324 -13.85 4.59 23.23
CA ALA A 324 -15.21 4.80 22.73
C ALA A 324 -15.39 4.32 21.28
N GLY A 325 -14.40 3.61 20.73
CA GLY A 325 -14.49 3.05 19.39
C GLY A 325 -15.28 1.75 19.35
N PRO A 326 -15.55 1.22 18.15
CA PRO A 326 -16.17 -0.09 18.01
C PRO A 326 -15.27 -1.19 18.60
N ALA A 327 -15.92 -2.29 19.02
CA ALA A 327 -15.24 -3.50 19.43
C ALA A 327 -14.69 -4.25 18.22
N LEU A 328 -13.62 -5.01 18.43
CA LEU A 328 -13.02 -5.86 17.41
C LEU A 328 -14.05 -6.81 16.79
N ASN A 329 -14.05 -6.89 15.46
CA ASN A 329 -14.88 -7.81 14.70
C ASN A 329 -14.11 -8.58 13.63
N THR A 330 -12.77 -8.55 13.69
CA THR A 330 -11.86 -9.17 12.71
C THR A 330 -11.02 -10.27 13.38
N TYR A 331 -10.96 -11.44 12.76
CA TYR A 331 -10.36 -12.64 13.36
C TYR A 331 -9.53 -13.47 12.39
N PHE A 332 -8.41 -13.96 12.88
CA PHE A 332 -7.58 -15.01 12.29
C PHE A 332 -7.95 -16.35 12.92
N VAL A 333 -8.22 -17.36 12.10
CA VAL A 333 -8.71 -18.66 12.56
C VAL A 333 -7.86 -19.78 11.97
N ALA A 334 -7.34 -20.64 12.84
CA ALA A 334 -6.53 -21.79 12.46
C ALA A 334 -7.30 -22.70 11.48
N GLY A 335 -6.64 -23.09 10.39
CA GLY A 335 -7.23 -23.90 9.32
C GLY A 335 -8.14 -23.13 8.36
N THR A 336 -8.36 -21.82 8.56
CA THR A 336 -9.10 -20.95 7.64
C THR A 336 -8.24 -19.81 7.10
N THR A 337 -7.51 -19.11 7.99
CA THR A 337 -6.64 -18.00 7.63
C THR A 337 -5.26 -18.53 7.26
N GLY A 338 -4.72 -18.09 6.14
CA GLY A 338 -3.35 -18.39 5.69
C GLY A 338 -2.58 -17.14 5.26
N ILE A 339 -1.28 -17.28 5.04
CA ILE A 339 -0.45 -16.25 4.42
C ILE A 339 -0.38 -16.54 2.92
N LEU A 340 -0.65 -15.53 2.08
CA LEU A 340 -0.36 -15.60 0.66
C LEU A 340 1.15 -15.65 0.51
N GLN A 341 1.65 -16.71 -0.10
CA GLN A 341 3.06 -16.79 -0.46
C GLN A 341 3.27 -16.03 -1.76
N PRO A 342 4.42 -15.35 -1.93
CA PRO A 342 4.76 -14.72 -3.19
C PRO A 342 4.78 -15.79 -4.28
N VAL A 343 4.23 -15.46 -5.46
CA VAL A 343 4.32 -16.34 -6.62
C VAL A 343 5.80 -16.44 -6.99
N GLU A 344 6.36 -17.65 -7.03
CA GLU A 344 7.81 -17.95 -7.16
C GLU A 344 8.49 -17.49 -8.48
N GLU A 345 8.02 -16.44 -9.15
CA GLU A 345 8.66 -15.90 -10.37
C GLU A 345 9.68 -14.77 -10.11
N GLU A 346 9.77 -14.25 -8.88
CA GLU A 346 10.64 -13.11 -8.53
C GLU A 346 11.69 -13.38 -7.44
N THR A 347 11.91 -14.64 -7.06
CA THR A 347 13.02 -14.97 -6.16
C THR A 347 14.37 -14.78 -6.87
N LEU A 348 14.99 -13.62 -6.72
CA LEU A 348 16.45 -13.48 -6.78
C LEU A 348 17.06 -14.15 -5.54
N LEU A 349 16.88 -15.47 -5.44
CA LEU A 349 17.67 -16.29 -4.53
C LEU A 349 19.13 -16.08 -4.91
N ARG A 350 19.96 -15.74 -3.93
CA ARG A 350 21.41 -15.89 -4.08
C ARG A 350 21.70 -17.33 -4.50
N GLU A 351 22.74 -17.53 -5.32
CA GLU A 351 23.22 -18.87 -5.71
C GLU A 351 23.59 -19.76 -4.49
N ASP A 352 23.67 -19.19 -3.28
CA ASP A 352 23.89 -19.88 -2.01
C ASP A 352 22.61 -20.27 -1.24
N GLY A 353 21.42 -19.93 -1.74
CA GLY A 353 20.14 -20.25 -1.12
C GLY A 353 19.74 -19.35 0.06
N THR A 354 20.45 -18.25 0.32
CA THR A 354 20.14 -17.30 1.40
C THR A 354 19.39 -16.08 0.85
N GLY A 355 18.07 -16.21 0.69
CA GLY A 355 17.19 -15.04 0.55
C GLY A 355 17.18 -14.24 1.85
N GLY A 356 17.24 -12.90 1.77
CA GLY A 356 17.44 -12.01 2.93
C GLY A 356 16.18 -11.56 3.68
N GLY A 357 14.99 -11.84 3.12
CA GLY A 357 13.73 -11.43 3.71
C GLY A 357 13.20 -12.39 4.77
N GLY A 358 12.13 -11.95 5.44
CA GLY A 358 11.50 -12.71 6.51
C GLY A 358 10.45 -13.71 6.00
N VAL A 359 10.06 -14.63 6.87
CA VAL A 359 8.90 -15.51 6.66
C VAL A 359 7.81 -15.08 7.63
N ALA A 360 6.65 -14.69 7.10
CA ALA A 360 5.53 -14.31 7.93
C ALA A 360 4.95 -15.53 8.68
N GLN A 361 4.43 -15.29 9.88
CA GLN A 361 3.80 -16.28 10.75
C GLN A 361 2.46 -15.75 11.27
N ILE A 362 1.57 -16.66 11.68
CA ILE A 362 0.31 -16.32 12.33
C ILE A 362 0.32 -16.91 13.75
N ASP A 363 -0.01 -16.08 14.73
CA ASP A 363 -0.34 -16.50 16.08
C ASP A 363 -1.86 -16.36 16.25
N PHE A 364 -2.54 -17.50 16.19
CA PHE A 364 -4.00 -17.55 16.27
C PHE A 364 -4.53 -17.27 17.68
N ASP A 365 -3.75 -17.57 18.72
CA ASP A 365 -4.19 -17.40 20.11
C ASP A 365 -4.24 -15.90 20.46
N ASN A 366 -3.28 -15.14 19.93
CA ASN A 366 -3.21 -13.69 20.10
C ASN A 366 -3.84 -12.89 18.95
N ASN A 367 -4.48 -13.55 17.98
CA ASN A 367 -5.12 -12.95 16.81
C ASN A 367 -4.19 -11.96 16.06
N LEU A 368 -2.95 -12.37 15.79
CA LEU A 368 -1.93 -11.54 15.16
C LEU A 368 -1.13 -12.29 14.10
N THR A 369 -0.40 -11.55 13.28
CA THR A 369 0.59 -12.05 12.34
C THR A 369 1.85 -11.22 12.45
N TYR A 370 3.01 -11.83 12.24
CA TYR A 370 4.28 -11.12 12.31
C TYR A 370 5.27 -11.66 11.29
N ILE A 371 6.25 -10.83 10.94
CA ILE A 371 7.39 -11.20 10.10
C ILE A 371 8.68 -10.74 10.80
N ASP A 372 9.64 -11.64 10.87
CA ASP A 372 10.96 -11.37 11.42
C ASP A 372 11.93 -11.05 10.29
N ILE A 373 12.54 -9.86 10.32
CA ILE A 373 13.53 -9.43 9.33
C ILE A 373 14.87 -9.13 10.00
N GLN A 374 15.96 -9.29 9.26
CA GLN A 374 17.29 -8.93 9.75
C GLN A 374 17.69 -7.53 9.26
N ILE A 375 18.08 -6.66 10.18
CA ILE A 375 18.74 -5.39 9.87
C ILE A 375 20.24 -5.59 9.97
N LEU A 376 20.93 -5.44 8.85
CA LEU A 376 22.37 -5.62 8.73
C LEU A 376 23.12 -4.31 8.99
N ASP A 377 24.35 -4.44 9.48
CA ASP A 377 25.32 -3.34 9.44
C ASP A 377 25.85 -3.16 8.01
N ARG A 378 26.26 -1.94 7.67
CA ARG A 378 26.88 -1.69 6.36
C ARG A 378 28.33 -2.14 6.42
N VAL A 379 28.65 -3.29 5.84
CA VAL A 379 30.05 -3.62 5.54
C VAL A 379 30.54 -2.59 4.53
N ARG A 380 31.38 -1.64 4.96
CA ARG A 380 32.13 -0.80 4.02
C ARG A 380 32.96 -1.75 3.15
N PRO A 381 32.89 -1.70 1.81
CA PRO A 381 33.84 -2.43 1.00
C PRO A 381 35.23 -1.97 1.43
N GLY A 382 36.07 -2.90 1.88
CA GLY A 382 37.41 -2.60 2.35
C GLY A 382 38.13 -1.78 1.30
N GLY A 383 38.53 -0.56 1.66
CA GLY A 383 39.43 0.24 0.85
C GLY A 383 40.73 -0.52 0.71
N GLY A 384 40.91 -1.16 -0.44
CA GLY A 384 42.15 -1.81 -0.83
C GLY A 384 43.26 -0.76 -0.93
N GLY A 385 43.94 -0.53 0.20
CA GLY A 385 45.25 0.09 0.20
C GLY A 385 46.22 -0.85 -0.50
N GLY A 386 46.44 -0.63 -1.80
CA GLY A 386 47.51 -1.28 -2.53
C GLY A 386 48.87 -0.89 -1.91
N PRO A 387 49.81 -1.83 -1.75
CA PRO A 387 51.15 -1.51 -1.27
C PRO A 387 51.93 -0.74 -2.35
N HIS A 388 52.73 0.22 -1.88
CA HIS A 388 53.71 0.99 -2.64
C HIS A 388 54.78 0.14 -3.33
#